data_AF-A0A455U2U3-F1
#
_entry.id   AF-A0A455U2U3-F1
#
_cell.length_a   1.000
_cell.length_b   1.000
_cell.length_c   1.000
_cell.angle_alpha   90.00
_cell.angle_beta   90.00
_cell.angle_gamma   90.00
#
_symmetry.space_group_name_H-M   'P 1'
#
loop_
_entity.id
_entity.type
_entity.pdbx_description
1 polymer ?
#
loop_
_entity_poly.entity_id
_entity_poly.type
_entity_poly.pdbx_seq_one_letter_code
_entity_poly.pdbx_strand_id
1 'polypeptide(L)'
;MGIAGAAHKLAWLESLSVEPVSYRDRNSHELSDAIRLASPNGIDVYYENVGGICLEAALSQLNEGARIAVCGMINDYNAEEPTPGPSNLAQLIMRKAKMQGFIVADYWEHYPEFLKEVAPQVSAGKIDYKETVKEGLENTPRLSWRYLRAAIPVRCWLN
;
A
#
# COMPACT_ATOMS: atom_id res chain seq x y z
N MET A 1 -8.87 -4.80 3.51
CA MET A 1 -8.81 -3.37 3.92
C MET A 1 -7.81 -2.63 3.03
N GLY A 2 -7.98 -1.34 2.81
CA GLY A 2 -7.00 -0.51 2.12
C GLY A 2 -6.81 0.87 2.76
N ILE A 3 -5.57 1.37 2.73
CA ILE A 3 -5.20 2.64 3.35
C ILE A 3 -5.06 3.72 2.27
N ALA A 4 -5.74 4.85 2.43
CA ALA A 4 -5.66 5.98 1.50
C ALA A 4 -5.82 7.32 2.22
N GLY A 5 -5.40 8.42 1.58
CA GLY A 5 -5.45 9.75 2.22
C GLY A 5 -6.65 10.59 1.79
N ALA A 6 -7.08 10.47 0.54
CA ALA A 6 -8.11 11.36 -0.03
C ALA A 6 -9.50 10.73 0.02
N ALA A 7 -10.52 11.53 0.35
CA ALA A 7 -11.92 11.07 0.41
C ALA A 7 -12.37 10.33 -0.86
N HIS A 8 -12.04 10.85 -2.05
CA HIS A 8 -12.37 10.19 -3.31
C HIS A 8 -11.63 8.86 -3.55
N LYS A 9 -10.50 8.63 -2.87
CA LYS A 9 -9.78 7.34 -2.89
C LYS A 9 -10.38 6.36 -1.90
N LEU A 10 -10.82 6.82 -0.73
CA LEU A 10 -11.55 6.01 0.24
C LEU A 10 -12.88 5.53 -0.36
N ALA A 11 -13.68 6.43 -0.94
CA ALA A 11 -14.91 6.08 -1.64
C ALA A 11 -14.69 5.10 -2.81
N TRP A 12 -13.53 5.19 -3.48
CA TRP A 12 -13.18 4.24 -4.53
C TRP A 12 -12.85 2.86 -3.96
N LEU A 13 -12.13 2.76 -2.84
CA LEU A 13 -11.91 1.49 -2.15
C LEU A 13 -13.24 0.84 -1.74
N GLU A 14 -14.17 1.61 -1.18
CA GLU A 14 -15.52 1.13 -0.83
C GLU A 14 -16.25 0.59 -2.06
N SER A 15 -16.18 1.29 -3.20
CA SER A 15 -16.80 0.83 -4.45
C SER A 15 -16.24 -0.50 -4.96
N LEU A 16 -15.00 -0.84 -4.57
CA LEU A 16 -14.35 -2.12 -4.87
C LEU A 16 -14.59 -3.18 -3.78
N SER A 17 -15.51 -2.94 -2.85
CA SER A 17 -15.75 -3.78 -1.66
C SER A 17 -14.50 -3.95 -0.79
N VAL A 18 -13.63 -2.94 -0.74
CA VAL A 18 -12.44 -2.90 0.12
C VAL A 18 -12.70 -1.94 1.28
N GLU A 19 -12.65 -2.45 2.51
CA GLU A 19 -12.79 -1.64 3.73
C GLU A 19 -11.74 -0.51 3.77
N PRO A 20 -12.12 0.78 3.71
CA PRO A 20 -11.18 1.89 3.61
C PRO A 20 -10.69 2.38 4.98
N VAL A 21 -9.43 2.78 5.05
CA VAL A 21 -8.85 3.42 6.24
C VAL A 21 -8.11 4.70 5.83
N SER A 22 -8.48 5.83 6.44
CA SER A 22 -7.75 7.08 6.24
C SER A 22 -6.44 7.07 7.03
N TYR A 23 -5.30 7.44 6.41
CA TYR A 23 -4.08 7.73 7.18
C TYR A 23 -3.95 9.21 7.57
N ARG A 24 -4.78 10.10 7.00
CA ARG A 24 -4.67 11.54 7.25
C ARG A 24 -5.06 11.90 8.68
N ASP A 25 -4.36 12.90 9.21
CA ASP A 25 -4.61 13.51 10.52
C ASP A 25 -4.58 12.48 11.66
N ARG A 26 -3.76 11.43 11.49
CA ARG A 26 -3.56 10.36 12.46
C ARG A 26 -2.07 10.15 12.72
N ASN A 27 -1.73 9.87 13.96
CA ASN A 27 -0.45 9.24 14.30
C ASN A 27 -0.51 7.72 14.11
N SER A 28 0.61 7.02 14.34
CA SER A 28 0.70 5.56 14.17
C SER A 28 -0.23 4.77 15.10
N HIS A 29 -0.48 5.25 16.32
CA HIS A 29 -1.39 4.61 17.27
C HIS A 29 -2.85 4.74 16.82
N GLU A 30 -3.28 5.95 16.47
CA GLU A 30 -4.65 6.22 15.97
C GLU A 30 -4.92 5.47 14.66
N LEU A 31 -3.91 5.38 13.78
CA LEU A 31 -4.01 4.60 12.56
C LEU A 31 -4.06 3.09 12.86
N SER A 32 -3.29 2.61 13.83
CA SER A 32 -3.33 1.21 14.29
C SER A 32 -4.71 0.83 14.83
N ASP A 33 -5.35 1.72 15.61
CA ASP A 33 -6.71 1.50 16.11
C ASP A 33 -7.73 1.47 14.97
N ALA A 34 -7.61 2.37 13.99
CA ALA A 34 -8.45 2.35 12.82
C ALA A 34 -8.27 1.08 11.96
N ILE A 35 -7.03 0.60 11.82
CA ILE A 35 -6.73 -0.68 11.17
C ILE A 35 -7.38 -1.84 11.93
N ARG A 36 -7.32 -1.85 13.27
CA ARG A 36 -7.96 -2.89 14.09
C ARG A 36 -9.47 -2.92 13.90
N LEU A 37 -10.12 -1.76 13.79
CA LEU A 37 -11.56 -1.68 13.53
C LEU A 37 -11.92 -2.22 12.14
N ALA A 38 -11.11 -1.88 11.13
CA ALA A 38 -11.30 -2.34 9.75
C ALA A 38 -10.88 -3.81 9.51
N SER A 39 -10.01 -4.34 10.35
CA SER A 39 -9.47 -5.70 10.30
C SER A 39 -9.36 -6.30 11.70
N PRO A 40 -10.49 -6.68 12.33
CA PRO A 40 -10.52 -7.15 13.72
C PRO A 40 -9.72 -8.44 13.94
N ASN A 41 -9.48 -9.20 12.87
CA ASN A 41 -8.72 -10.45 12.89
C ASN A 41 -7.21 -10.24 12.65
N GLY A 42 -6.71 -9.01 12.60
CA GLY A 42 -5.30 -8.69 12.34
C GLY A 42 -4.92 -8.73 10.86
N ILE A 43 -3.61 -8.80 10.59
CA ILE A 43 -3.02 -8.75 9.24
C ILE A 43 -2.10 -9.95 9.02
N ASP A 44 -2.44 -10.79 8.03
CA ASP A 44 -1.57 -11.89 7.57
C ASP A 44 -0.63 -11.47 6.44
N VAL A 45 -1.08 -10.56 5.58
CA VAL A 45 -0.31 -10.04 4.44
C VAL A 45 -0.42 -8.53 4.36
N TYR A 46 0.74 -7.87 4.34
CA TYR A 46 0.84 -6.42 4.19
C TYR A 46 1.68 -6.08 2.96
N TYR A 47 1.10 -5.31 2.03
CA TYR A 47 1.80 -4.84 0.84
C TYR A 47 2.26 -3.40 1.08
N GLU A 48 3.54 -3.22 1.36
CA GLU A 48 4.12 -1.96 1.80
C GLU A 48 4.61 -1.11 0.61
N ASN A 49 4.08 0.11 0.50
CA ASN A 49 4.40 1.11 -0.53
C ASN A 49 4.79 2.48 0.04
N VAL A 50 4.43 2.75 1.30
CA VAL A 50 4.39 4.06 1.94
C VAL A 50 5.51 4.22 2.96
N GLY A 51 5.71 3.29 3.89
CA GLY A 51 6.61 3.49 5.03
C GLY A 51 5.98 4.37 6.12
N GLY A 52 6.83 5.00 6.93
CA GLY A 52 6.42 5.94 7.99
C GLY A 52 5.34 5.39 8.94
N ILE A 53 4.36 6.24 9.26
CA ILE A 53 3.27 5.89 10.20
C ILE A 53 2.41 4.71 9.73
N CYS A 54 2.32 4.46 8.42
CA CYS A 54 1.55 3.35 7.87
C CYS A 54 2.21 2.01 8.19
N LEU A 55 3.53 1.93 8.01
CA LEU A 55 4.31 0.74 8.37
C LEU A 55 4.25 0.49 9.88
N GLU A 56 4.46 1.53 10.69
CA GLU A 56 4.43 1.40 12.15
C GLU A 56 3.04 0.94 12.65
N ALA A 57 1.96 1.49 12.09
CA ALA A 57 0.60 1.07 12.43
C ALA A 57 0.32 -0.38 12.01
N ALA A 58 0.75 -0.79 10.81
CA ALA A 58 0.57 -2.16 10.32
C ALA A 58 1.34 -3.19 11.14
N LEU A 59 2.59 -2.88 11.54
CA LEU A 59 3.42 -3.74 12.40
C LEU A 59 2.72 -4.09 13.72
N SER A 60 1.94 -3.15 14.29
CA SER A 60 1.19 -3.35 15.54
C SER A 60 -0.02 -4.29 15.40
N GLN A 61 -0.43 -4.60 14.17
CA GLN A 61 -1.65 -5.36 13.85
C GLN A 61 -1.37 -6.69 13.15
N LEU A 62 -0.10 -7.09 13.05
CA LEU A 62 0.28 -8.35 12.43
C LEU A 62 -0.20 -9.57 13.24
N ASN A 63 -0.62 -10.59 12.50
CA ASN A 63 -0.83 -11.94 13.02
C ASN A 63 0.49 -12.69 13.15
N GLU A 64 0.49 -13.78 13.92
CA GLU A 64 1.63 -14.69 13.95
C GLU A 64 1.86 -15.30 12.56
N GLY A 65 3.10 -15.29 12.07
CA GLY A 65 3.47 -15.78 10.75
C GLY A 65 3.17 -14.81 9.60
N ALA A 66 2.81 -13.56 9.89
CA ALA A 66 2.47 -12.57 8.87
C ALA A 66 3.63 -12.29 7.88
N ARG A 67 3.29 -11.82 6.68
CA ARG A 67 4.24 -11.50 5.61
C ARG A 67 4.06 -10.07 5.14
N ILE A 68 5.17 -9.35 5.03
CA ILE A 68 5.21 -7.98 4.51
C ILE A 68 6.03 -7.99 3.21
N ALA A 69 5.38 -7.65 2.11
CA ALA A 69 6.03 -7.43 0.81
C ALA A 69 6.36 -5.95 0.67
N VAL A 70 7.65 -5.61 0.71
CA VAL A 70 8.13 -4.22 0.66
C VAL A 70 8.37 -3.83 -0.79
N CYS A 71 7.38 -3.18 -1.39
CA CYS A 71 7.42 -2.65 -2.74
C CYS A 71 8.02 -1.25 -2.79
N GLY A 72 7.80 -0.44 -1.74
CA GLY A 72 8.30 0.94 -1.69
C GLY A 72 8.10 1.61 -0.33
N MET A 73 8.66 2.80 -0.19
CA MET A 73 8.57 3.65 1.01
C MET A 73 8.41 5.11 0.58
N ILE A 74 7.34 5.42 -0.16
CA ILE A 74 7.16 6.73 -0.80
C ILE A 74 7.14 7.92 0.18
N ASN A 75 6.84 7.68 1.46
CA ASN A 75 6.88 8.70 2.50
C ASN A 75 8.26 9.39 2.59
N ASP A 76 9.33 8.63 2.37
CA ASP A 76 10.70 9.07 2.64
C ASP A 76 11.44 9.51 1.36
N TYR A 77 10.85 9.34 0.17
CA TYR A 77 11.54 9.64 -1.10
C TYR A 77 11.91 11.10 -1.32
N ASN A 78 11.19 12.03 -0.66
CA ASN A 78 11.47 13.46 -0.73
C ASN A 78 12.09 14.01 0.58
N ALA A 79 12.50 13.14 1.50
CA ALA A 79 13.13 13.58 2.73
C ALA A 79 14.54 14.11 2.42
N GLU A 80 14.85 15.32 2.90
CA GLU A 80 16.18 15.91 2.74
C GLU A 80 17.20 15.26 3.70
N GLU A 81 16.71 14.69 4.80
CA GLU A 81 17.48 13.96 5.80
C GLU A 81 16.86 12.60 6.08
N PRO A 82 17.64 11.61 6.54
CA PRO A 82 17.10 10.30 6.91
C PRO A 82 16.00 10.42 7.96
N THR A 83 14.84 9.85 7.67
CA THR A 83 13.74 9.75 8.64
C THR A 83 13.98 8.55 9.57
N PRO A 84 13.60 8.64 10.85
CA PRO A 84 13.63 7.48 11.74
C PRO A 84 12.74 6.35 11.19
N GLY A 85 13.26 5.13 11.23
CA GLY A 85 12.46 3.93 10.95
C GLY A 85 11.37 3.70 12.00
N PRO A 86 10.45 2.75 11.76
CA PRO A 86 9.38 2.44 12.71
C PRO A 86 9.95 1.98 14.05
N SER A 87 9.39 2.52 15.13
CA SER A 87 9.86 2.28 16.50
C SER A 87 9.54 0.87 17.03
N ASN A 88 8.73 0.10 16.31
CA ASN A 88 8.15 -1.16 16.75
C ASN A 88 8.55 -2.37 15.89
N LEU A 89 9.74 -2.36 15.25
CA LEU A 89 10.26 -3.50 14.48
C LEU A 89 10.35 -4.82 15.30
N ALA A 90 10.41 -4.72 16.64
CA ALA A 90 10.33 -5.89 17.53
C ALA A 90 9.06 -6.74 17.29
N GLN A 91 7.99 -6.18 16.71
CA GLN A 91 6.81 -6.93 16.29
C GLN A 91 7.13 -8.04 15.29
N LEU A 92 8.16 -7.88 14.43
CA LEU A 92 8.59 -8.96 13.52
C LEU A 92 9.03 -10.20 14.30
N ILE A 93 9.72 -10.01 15.43
CA ILE A 93 10.14 -11.10 16.32
C ILE A 93 8.92 -11.69 17.02
N MET A 94 8.12 -10.83 17.68
CA MET A 94 6.96 -11.27 18.47
C MET A 94 5.92 -12.02 17.64
N ARG A 95 5.78 -11.64 16.37
CA ARG A 95 4.84 -12.23 15.43
C ARG A 95 5.47 -13.26 14.51
N LYS A 96 6.76 -13.58 14.64
CA LYS A 96 7.47 -14.49 13.72
C LYS A 96 7.23 -14.12 12.25
N ALA A 97 7.14 -12.82 11.96
CA ALA A 97 6.73 -12.30 10.68
C ALA A 97 7.93 -12.13 9.74
N LYS A 98 7.69 -12.22 8.43
CA LYS A 98 8.70 -12.02 7.40
C LYS A 98 8.47 -10.70 6.69
N MET A 99 9.46 -9.80 6.70
CA MET A 99 9.47 -8.57 5.91
C MET A 99 10.51 -8.70 4.80
N GLN A 100 10.10 -8.59 3.54
CA GLN A 100 10.97 -8.82 2.39
C GLN A 100 10.72 -7.78 1.30
N GLY A 101 11.79 -7.10 0.88
CA GLY A 101 11.79 -6.28 -0.32
C GLY A 101 11.92 -7.10 -1.60
N PHE A 102 11.43 -6.54 -2.70
CA PHE A 102 11.55 -7.12 -4.02
C PHE A 102 11.60 -6.02 -5.08
N ILE A 103 12.23 -6.30 -6.23
CA ILE A 103 12.30 -5.40 -7.37
C ILE A 103 11.65 -6.10 -8.56
N VAL A 104 10.68 -5.45 -9.21
CA VAL A 104 9.91 -6.06 -10.31
C VAL A 104 10.79 -6.53 -11.47
N ALA A 105 11.94 -5.89 -11.70
CA ALA A 105 12.90 -6.28 -12.73
C ALA A 105 13.47 -7.70 -12.52
N ASP A 106 13.57 -8.17 -11.28
CA ASP A 106 14.07 -9.51 -10.95
C ASP A 106 13.07 -10.62 -11.30
N TYR A 107 11.82 -10.27 -11.66
CA TYR A 107 10.72 -11.20 -11.92
C TYR A 107 10.17 -11.07 -13.35
N TRP A 108 10.90 -10.42 -14.25
CA TRP A 108 10.41 -10.13 -15.60
C TRP A 108 10.11 -11.38 -16.43
N GLU A 109 10.74 -12.50 -16.10
CA GLU A 109 10.43 -13.84 -16.65
C GLU A 109 8.97 -14.28 -16.48
N HIS A 110 8.28 -13.80 -15.45
CA HIS A 110 6.86 -14.09 -15.22
C HIS A 110 5.91 -13.19 -16.01
N TYR A 111 6.41 -12.15 -16.67
CA TYR A 111 5.56 -11.18 -17.39
C TYR A 111 4.65 -11.82 -18.46
N PRO A 112 5.10 -12.79 -19.29
CA PRO A 112 4.22 -13.46 -20.25
C PRO A 112 3.08 -14.23 -19.59
N GLU A 113 3.34 -14.88 -18.45
CA GLU A 113 2.33 -15.61 -17.67
C GLU A 113 1.32 -14.65 -17.04
N PHE A 114 1.82 -13.58 -16.41
CA PHE A 114 1.00 -12.51 -15.85
C PHE A 114 0.05 -11.92 -16.91
N LEU A 115 0.56 -11.60 -18.11
CA LEU A 115 -0.27 -11.06 -19.19
C LEU A 115 -1.36 -12.05 -19.63
N LYS A 116 -1.01 -13.33 -19.76
CA LYS A 116 -1.96 -14.38 -20.15
C LYS A 116 -3.09 -14.51 -19.14
N GLU A 117 -2.81 -14.31 -17.86
CA GLU A 117 -3.81 -14.40 -16.79
C GLU A 117 -4.63 -13.11 -16.61
N VAL A 118 -3.98 -11.95 -16.59
CA VAL A 118 -4.59 -10.68 -16.17
C VAL A 118 -5.27 -9.95 -17.33
N ALA A 119 -4.71 -9.97 -18.54
CA ALA A 119 -5.28 -9.23 -19.67
C ALA A 119 -6.72 -9.65 -20.01
N PRO A 120 -7.08 -10.96 -20.02
CA PRO A 120 -8.48 -11.36 -20.23
C PRO A 120 -9.41 -10.90 -19.11
N GLN A 121 -8.93 -10.84 -17.87
CA GLN A 121 -9.73 -10.39 -16.73
C GLN A 121 -10.00 -8.88 -16.79
N VAL A 122 -9.01 -8.08 -17.18
CA VAL A 122 -9.19 -6.64 -17.44
C VAL A 122 -10.17 -6.43 -18.59
N SER A 123 -9.98 -7.12 -19.72
CA SER A 123 -10.90 -7.01 -20.88
C SER A 123 -12.33 -7.46 -20.57
N ALA A 124 -12.50 -8.40 -19.64
CA ALA A 124 -13.80 -8.88 -19.19
C ALA A 124 -14.42 -8.04 -18.06
N GLY A 125 -13.77 -6.95 -17.62
CA GLY A 125 -14.25 -6.11 -16.52
C GLY A 125 -14.21 -6.80 -15.15
N LYS A 126 -13.41 -7.87 -14.98
CA LYS A 126 -13.22 -8.57 -13.70
C LYS A 126 -12.16 -7.90 -12.82
N ILE A 127 -11.29 -7.10 -13.43
CA ILE A 127 -10.29 -6.27 -12.73
C ILE A 127 -10.59 -4.82 -13.08
N ASP A 128 -11.06 -4.08 -12.09
CA ASP A 128 -11.24 -2.64 -12.20
C ASP A 128 -9.89 -1.91 -12.12
N TYR A 129 -9.74 -0.87 -12.94
CA TYR A 129 -8.58 0.01 -12.92
C TYR A 129 -9.01 1.46 -13.09
N LYS A 130 -8.16 2.39 -12.64
CA LYS A 130 -8.41 3.82 -12.74
C LYS A 130 -7.14 4.55 -13.14
N GLU A 131 -7.24 5.36 -14.17
CA GLU A 131 -6.13 6.13 -14.70
C GLU A 131 -6.31 7.62 -14.39
N THR A 132 -5.19 8.32 -14.20
CA THR A 132 -5.16 9.78 -14.21
C THR A 132 -4.49 10.22 -15.49
N VAL A 133 -5.28 10.57 -16.50
CA VAL A 133 -4.78 10.97 -17.81
C VAL A 133 -4.55 12.48 -17.86
N LYS A 134 -3.40 12.87 -18.42
CA LYS A 134 -3.08 14.25 -18.78
C LYS A 134 -2.51 14.27 -20.20
N GLU A 135 -3.18 15.01 -21.07
CA GLU A 135 -2.76 15.20 -22.45
C GLU A 135 -1.54 16.12 -22.54
N GLY A 136 -0.66 15.87 -23.50
CA GLY A 136 0.51 16.70 -23.77
C GLY A 136 1.73 16.37 -22.90
N LEU A 137 2.88 16.14 -23.55
CA LEU A 137 4.15 15.78 -22.90
C LEU A 137 4.62 16.87 -21.92
N GLU A 138 4.29 18.13 -22.20
CA GLU A 138 4.58 19.30 -21.37
C GLU A 138 3.97 19.22 -19.96
N ASN A 139 2.94 18.39 -19.77
CA ASN A 139 2.32 18.20 -18.46
C ASN A 139 3.06 17.20 -17.57
N THR A 140 4.05 16.48 -18.10
CA THR A 140 4.80 15.42 -17.38
C THR A 140 5.46 15.92 -16.08
N PRO A 141 6.18 17.07 -16.04
CA PRO A 141 6.81 17.54 -14.81
C PRO A 141 5.79 17.82 -13.70
N ARG A 142 4.68 18.47 -14.06
CA ARG A 142 3.59 18.78 -13.12
C ARG A 142 2.90 17.51 -12.62
N LEU A 143 2.74 16.53 -13.49
CA LEU A 143 2.12 15.25 -13.15
C LEU A 143 3.01 14.44 -12.19
N SER A 144 4.31 14.32 -12.48
CA SER A 144 5.30 13.67 -11.60
C SER A 144 5.29 14.28 -10.19
N TRP A 145 5.34 15.61 -10.11
CA TRP A 145 5.29 16.32 -8.83
C TRP A 145 4.02 16.02 -8.03
N ARG A 146 2.87 15.91 -8.71
CA ARG A 146 1.61 15.57 -8.07
C ARG A 146 1.55 14.12 -7.60
N TYR A 147 2.15 13.18 -8.33
CA TYR A 147 2.23 11.77 -7.94
C TYR A 147 3.01 11.57 -6.65
N LEU A 148 4.21 12.16 -6.55
CA LEU A 148 5.05 12.07 -5.35
C LEU A 148 4.43 12.73 -4.11
N ARG A 149 3.42 13.58 -4.29
CA ARG A 149 2.65 14.22 -3.21
C ARG A 149 1.30 13.55 -2.91
N ALA A 150 0.92 12.52 -3.66
CA ALA A 150 -0.39 11.87 -3.53
C ALA A 150 -0.23 10.36 -3.36
N ALA A 151 -0.17 9.88 -2.11
CA ALA A 151 -0.06 8.45 -1.79
C ALA A 151 -1.08 7.61 -2.57
N ILE A 152 -0.60 6.57 -3.25
CA ILE A 152 -1.40 5.58 -3.98
C ILE A 152 -2.14 4.74 -2.93
N PRO A 153 -3.44 4.45 -3.10
CA PRO A 153 -4.17 3.60 -2.16
C PRO A 153 -3.47 2.24 -2.01
N VAL A 154 -3.25 1.82 -0.77
CA VAL A 154 -2.66 0.53 -0.42
C VAL A 154 -3.78 -0.50 -0.32
N ARG A 155 -3.62 -1.69 -0.91
CA ARG A 155 -4.54 -2.83 -0.73
C ARG A 155 -3.88 -3.86 0.18
N CYS A 156 -4.47 -4.10 1.35
CA CYS A 156 -4.09 -5.22 2.23
C CYS A 156 -4.98 -6.42 1.90
N TRP A 157 -4.35 -7.53 1.52
CA TRP A 157 -5.03 -8.80 1.28
C TRP A 157 -5.38 -9.43 2.62
N LEU A 158 -6.67 -9.65 2.86
CA LEU A 158 -7.17 -10.48 3.97
C LEU A 158 -7.66 -11.79 3.35
N ASN A 159 -7.37 -12.91 4.00
CA ASN A 159 -8.00 -14.20 3.68
C ASN A 159 -9.47 -14.18 4.09
#